data_AF-A0A2V9N2C6-F1
#
_entry.id   AF-A0A2V9N2C6-F1
#
_cell.length_a   1.000
_cell.length_b   1.000
_cell.length_c   1.000
_cell.angle_alpha   90.00
_cell.angle_beta   90.00
_cell.angle_gamma   90.00
#
_symmetry.space_group_name_H-M   'P 1'
#
loop_
_entity.id
_entity.type
_entity.pdbx_description
1 polymer ?
#
loop_
_entity_poly.entity_id
_entity_poly.type
_entity_poly.pdbx_seq_one_letter_code
_entity_poly.pdbx_strand_id
1 'polypeptide(L)'
;MLRSRRLSLSGILLVVCSFAAAAQQHLTDPEIEQRVNALLQKMTLEEKAGQITQLAGMSGQHLEMIKQGKTGSLLGVLGAKEANEAQRAAVENSRLKIPLILGYDVIHGFRTIFPVPLASAGSFDLQLIEKAERIAAKEATASGVKWTFAPMVDIARDPRWGRIVEGAGEDPYLGSVVAAARVRGFQGSNIADPESVVACAKHYVAYGAVEGGRDYNTAEMSEQLLREVYLPPFHAAVDAGVGTLMSAFNDLNGIPASANHHTLTEVLRGEWKFDGFVVSDYDSVHELIPHGIAADDSQASLQALTAGVDMDMADDDYERLIPDLVKSGKLPESVVDEAVRRVLRVKFEAGLFEHPYFDPNREKTDILTPESLQIERKMAQESMVLLQNKHELLPLQKNQTVAVIGPLADDKASQLGAWAGNGQAKDAVTPLEGISAKLGKEHVLYAKGAEIPPFERGLAAGVAAPAPTSATGASGVETSNKPGSIEEAVSTAKKADTVILFVGELAGMTGEASSRASLDLPGDQMKLISAVLATK
;
A
#
# COMPACT_ATOMS: atom_id res chain seq x y z
N MET A 1 9.40 -35.79 -68.51
CA MET A 1 10.73 -35.36 -68.04
C MET A 1 10.61 -34.92 -66.59
N LEU A 2 11.16 -35.71 -65.68
CA LEU A 2 11.19 -35.45 -64.25
C LEU A 2 12.03 -34.20 -63.96
N ARG A 3 11.50 -33.26 -63.17
CA ARG A 3 12.32 -32.31 -62.41
C ARG A 3 11.88 -32.30 -60.95
N SER A 4 12.77 -32.82 -60.14
CA SER A 4 12.78 -32.82 -58.68
C SER A 4 12.62 -31.41 -58.10
N ARG A 5 11.67 -31.23 -57.20
CA ARG A 5 11.70 -30.14 -56.21
C ARG A 5 11.89 -30.75 -54.83
N ARG A 6 13.10 -30.59 -54.29
CA ARG A 6 13.37 -30.64 -52.85
C ARG A 6 12.77 -29.36 -52.26
N LEU A 7 11.86 -29.47 -51.29
CA LEU A 7 11.55 -28.38 -50.38
C LEU A 7 11.89 -28.82 -48.96
N SER A 8 12.57 -27.91 -48.30
CA SER A 8 13.24 -28.02 -47.01
C SER A 8 12.26 -28.23 -45.86
N LEU A 9 12.57 -29.16 -44.95
CA LEU A 9 12.04 -29.14 -43.59
C LEU A 9 12.60 -27.89 -42.90
N SER A 10 11.77 -26.87 -42.70
CA SER A 10 12.07 -25.80 -41.74
C SER A 10 11.72 -26.32 -40.35
N GLY A 11 12.74 -26.52 -39.53
CA GLY A 11 12.59 -26.90 -38.12
C GLY A 11 11.83 -25.80 -37.36
N ILE A 12 10.79 -26.22 -36.64
CA ILE A 12 10.13 -25.41 -35.63
C ILE A 12 11.12 -25.29 -34.47
N LEU A 13 11.72 -24.12 -34.32
CA LEU A 13 12.52 -23.76 -33.16
C LEU A 13 11.54 -23.49 -32.01
N LEU A 14 11.32 -24.48 -31.15
CA LEU A 14 10.69 -24.28 -29.86
C LEU A 14 11.58 -23.33 -29.06
N VAL A 15 11.16 -22.07 -28.95
CA VAL A 15 11.69 -21.15 -27.95
C VAL A 15 11.16 -21.64 -26.60
N VAL A 16 11.94 -22.50 -25.96
CA VAL A 16 11.78 -22.80 -24.54
C VAL A 16 12.21 -21.52 -23.82
N CYS A 17 11.23 -20.70 -23.44
CA CYS A 17 11.42 -19.67 -22.43
C CYS A 17 11.78 -20.39 -21.14
N SER A 18 13.08 -20.55 -20.89
CA SER A 18 13.60 -20.97 -19.59
C SER A 18 13.28 -19.85 -18.60
N PHE A 19 12.13 -19.93 -17.94
CA PHE A 19 11.97 -19.30 -16.64
C PHE A 19 12.99 -19.97 -15.73
N ALA A 20 14.12 -19.30 -15.52
CA ALA A 20 14.98 -19.66 -14.40
C ALA A 20 14.12 -19.51 -13.16
N ALA A 21 13.73 -20.64 -12.55
CA ALA A 21 13.23 -20.64 -11.20
C ALA A 21 14.34 -20.03 -10.34
N ALA A 22 14.20 -18.76 -9.98
CA ALA A 22 15.00 -18.18 -8.93
C ALA A 22 14.82 -19.09 -7.71
N ALA A 23 15.92 -19.62 -7.19
CA ALA A 23 15.86 -20.46 -6.00
C ALA A 23 15.14 -19.69 -4.90
N GLN A 24 14.03 -20.25 -4.43
CA GLN A 24 13.18 -19.69 -3.40
C GLN A 24 14.03 -19.54 -2.14
N GLN A 25 14.23 -18.31 -1.65
CA GLN A 25 14.72 -18.12 -0.28
C GLN A 25 13.58 -18.57 0.63
N HIS A 26 13.65 -19.80 1.12
CA HIS A 26 12.78 -20.22 2.20
C HIS A 26 13.20 -19.47 3.46
N LEU A 27 12.22 -18.87 4.13
CA LEU A 27 12.41 -18.16 5.40
C LEU A 27 13.01 -19.08 6.51
N THR A 28 13.04 -20.39 6.27
CA THR A 28 13.49 -21.43 7.20
C THR A 28 14.94 -21.89 6.98
N ASP A 29 15.86 -20.93 6.84
CA ASP A 29 17.29 -21.23 6.84
C ASP A 29 17.71 -21.86 8.20
N PRO A 30 18.34 -23.06 8.21
CA PRO A 30 18.70 -23.75 9.44
C PRO A 30 19.63 -22.96 10.39
N GLU A 31 20.51 -22.11 9.85
CA GLU A 31 21.40 -21.26 10.65
C GLU A 31 20.59 -20.14 11.32
N ILE A 32 19.65 -19.53 10.59
CA ILE A 32 18.73 -18.55 11.16
C ILE A 32 17.90 -19.18 12.27
N GLU A 33 17.33 -20.37 12.04
CA GLU A 33 16.55 -21.08 13.06
C GLU A 33 17.36 -21.38 14.32
N GLN A 34 18.63 -21.76 14.18
CA GLN A 34 19.51 -21.99 15.32
C GLN A 34 19.71 -20.69 16.13
N ARG A 35 19.92 -19.56 15.45
CA ARG A 35 20.09 -18.24 16.09
C ARG A 35 18.81 -17.77 16.77
N VAL A 36 17.66 -17.95 16.12
CA VAL A 36 16.34 -17.64 16.69
C VAL A 36 16.11 -18.45 17.96
N ASN A 37 16.32 -19.77 17.92
CA ASN A 37 16.17 -20.65 19.08
C ASN A 37 17.08 -20.22 20.24
N ALA A 38 18.35 -19.93 19.96
CA ALA A 38 19.31 -19.51 20.97
C ALA A 38 18.98 -18.15 21.60
N LEU A 39 18.37 -17.24 20.83
CA LEU A 39 17.90 -15.95 21.33
C LEU A 39 16.63 -16.11 22.16
N LEU A 40 15.64 -16.86 21.67
CA LEU A 40 14.36 -17.10 22.33
C LEU A 40 14.53 -17.71 23.73
N GLN A 41 15.47 -18.66 23.88
CA GLN A 41 15.80 -19.28 25.17
C GLN A 41 16.37 -18.31 26.22
N LYS A 42 16.88 -17.16 25.79
CA LYS A 42 17.45 -16.14 26.69
C LYS A 42 16.43 -15.07 27.08
N MET A 43 15.28 -15.00 26.39
CA MET A 43 14.28 -13.95 26.59
C MET A 43 13.44 -14.21 27.83
N THR A 44 13.11 -13.14 28.56
CA THR A 44 12.02 -13.19 29.53
C THR A 44 10.67 -13.15 28.82
N LEU A 45 9.60 -13.49 29.53
CA LEU A 45 8.24 -13.41 28.99
C LEU A 45 7.87 -11.98 28.56
N GLU A 46 8.31 -10.97 29.31
CA GLU A 46 8.09 -9.55 28.98
C GLU A 46 8.83 -9.12 27.71
N GLU A 47 10.06 -9.60 27.50
CA GLU A 47 10.80 -9.32 26.25
C GLU A 47 10.16 -10.05 25.06
N LYS A 48 9.59 -11.23 25.28
CA LYS A 48 8.82 -11.97 24.25
C LYS A 48 7.58 -11.17 23.85
N ALA A 49 6.78 -10.74 24.82
CA ALA A 49 5.63 -9.87 24.59
C ALA A 49 6.01 -8.56 23.86
N GLY A 50 7.15 -7.97 24.25
CA GLY A 50 7.68 -6.80 23.55
C GLY A 50 7.99 -7.07 22.08
N GLN A 51 8.58 -8.20 21.70
CA GLN A 51 8.90 -8.48 20.29
C GLN A 51 7.67 -8.56 19.38
N ILE A 52 6.51 -8.93 19.92
CA ILE A 52 5.25 -9.05 19.20
C ILE A 52 4.37 -7.80 19.33
N THR A 53 4.95 -6.67 19.73
CA THR A 53 4.25 -5.38 19.82
C THR A 53 4.88 -4.35 18.88
N GLN A 54 4.05 -3.67 18.09
CA GLN A 54 4.41 -2.53 17.26
C GLN A 54 3.74 -1.24 17.77
N LEU A 55 4.55 -0.24 18.10
CA LEU A 55 4.05 1.07 18.53
C LEU A 55 3.87 2.01 17.33
N ALA A 56 2.90 2.92 17.40
CA ALA A 56 2.71 3.98 16.41
C ALA A 56 3.58 5.22 16.71
N GLY A 57 4.47 5.56 15.77
CA GLY A 57 5.37 6.71 15.86
C GLY A 57 6.45 6.58 16.93
N MET A 58 7.17 7.67 17.19
CA MET A 58 8.25 7.71 18.18
C MET A 58 8.10 8.93 19.10
N SER A 59 7.87 8.67 20.38
CA SER A 59 7.86 9.64 21.46
C SER A 59 9.00 9.39 22.45
N GLY A 60 9.23 10.31 23.39
CA GLY A 60 10.19 10.09 24.48
C GLY A 60 9.84 8.87 25.34
N GLN A 61 8.55 8.59 25.53
CA GLN A 61 8.08 7.38 26.21
C GLN A 61 8.38 6.12 25.39
N HIS A 62 8.17 6.15 24.07
CA HIS A 62 8.49 5.00 23.20
C HIS A 62 9.98 4.69 23.25
N LEU A 63 10.86 5.70 23.25
CA LEU A 63 12.30 5.49 23.41
C LEU A 63 12.66 4.77 24.71
N GLU A 64 12.00 5.07 25.83
CA GLU A 64 12.21 4.34 27.09
C GLU A 64 11.68 2.90 27.02
N MET A 65 10.53 2.68 26.39
CA MET A 65 9.98 1.33 26.17
C MET A 65 10.93 0.48 25.30
N ILE A 66 11.50 1.06 24.24
CA ILE A 66 12.48 0.40 23.38
C ILE A 66 13.72 -0.02 24.19
N LYS A 67 14.26 0.86 25.04
CA LYS A 67 15.42 0.54 25.91
C LYS A 67 15.10 -0.61 26.88
N GLN A 68 13.84 -0.78 27.25
CA GLN A 68 13.37 -1.86 28.12
C GLN A 68 13.05 -3.15 27.37
N GLY A 69 13.13 -3.18 26.03
CA GLY A 69 12.78 -4.34 25.21
C GLY A 69 11.27 -4.58 25.10
N LYS A 70 10.45 -3.55 25.33
CA LYS A 70 8.97 -3.61 25.35
C LYS A 70 8.31 -3.46 23.98
N THR A 71 9.09 -3.37 22.90
CA THR A 71 8.56 -3.30 21.54
C THR A 71 9.54 -3.92 20.55
N GLY A 72 9.00 -4.56 19.51
CA GLY A 72 9.74 -5.18 18.44
C GLY A 72 9.75 -4.33 17.16
N SER A 73 8.84 -3.36 17.05
CA SER A 73 8.62 -2.59 15.82
C SER A 73 8.05 -1.21 16.11
N LEU A 74 8.29 -0.27 15.19
CA LEU A 74 7.60 1.02 15.17
C LEU A 74 6.98 1.24 13.79
N LEU A 75 5.80 1.83 13.76
CA LEU A 75 5.12 2.32 12.57
C LEU A 75 5.38 3.82 12.38
N GLY A 76 5.73 4.26 11.18
CA GLY A 76 5.70 5.68 10.81
C GLY A 76 6.87 6.52 11.30
N VAL A 77 7.98 5.88 11.68
CA VAL A 77 9.25 6.58 11.92
C VAL A 77 9.97 6.78 10.59
N LEU A 78 10.01 8.02 10.11
CA LEU A 78 10.63 8.39 8.85
C LEU A 78 11.86 9.25 9.07
N GLY A 79 12.87 9.02 8.24
CA GLY A 79 14.15 9.70 8.31
C GLY A 79 15.23 8.76 8.82
N ALA A 80 16.35 8.65 8.09
CA ALA A 80 17.46 7.79 8.51
C ALA A 80 18.00 8.17 9.90
N LYS A 81 17.95 9.46 10.26
CA LYS A 81 18.40 9.96 11.56
C LYS A 81 17.50 9.47 12.70
N GLU A 82 16.19 9.67 12.56
CA GLU A 82 15.15 9.29 13.52
C GLU A 82 15.07 7.76 13.66
N ALA A 83 15.12 7.03 12.55
CA ALA A 83 15.20 5.57 12.55
C ALA A 83 16.45 5.06 13.30
N ASN A 84 17.61 5.67 13.06
CA ASN A 84 18.84 5.31 13.77
C ASN A 84 18.81 5.67 15.26
N GLU A 85 18.02 6.67 15.68
CA GLU A 85 17.80 6.96 17.10
C GLU A 85 17.03 5.83 17.78
N ALA A 86 15.94 5.36 17.17
CA ALA A 86 15.19 4.21 17.64
C ALA A 86 16.06 2.93 17.68
N GLN A 87 16.85 2.69 16.62
CA GLN A 87 17.73 1.52 16.57
C GLN A 87 18.83 1.57 17.63
N ARG A 88 19.42 2.74 17.92
CA ARG A 88 20.37 2.89 19.02
C ARG A 88 19.71 2.62 20.38
N ALA A 89 18.48 3.09 20.59
CA ALA A 89 17.73 2.76 21.80
C ALA A 89 17.59 1.23 21.97
N ALA A 90 17.32 0.49 20.89
CA ALA A 90 17.19 -0.97 20.95
C ALA A 90 18.54 -1.68 21.10
N VAL A 91 19.49 -1.43 20.18
CA VAL A 91 20.73 -2.19 20.04
C VAL A 91 21.78 -1.83 21.09
N GLU A 92 21.82 -0.57 21.54
CA GLU A 92 22.85 -0.11 22.47
C GLU A 92 22.40 -0.24 23.93
N ASN A 93 21.10 -0.07 24.21
CA ASN A 93 20.60 0.11 25.57
C ASN A 93 19.70 -1.03 26.09
N SER A 94 19.08 -1.83 25.22
CA SER A 94 18.31 -3.00 25.68
C SER A 94 19.19 -4.17 26.09
N ARG A 95 18.67 -5.04 26.97
CA ARG A 95 19.43 -6.16 27.55
C ARG A 95 19.93 -7.15 26.49
N LEU A 96 19.08 -7.51 25.53
CA LEU A 96 19.39 -8.48 24.47
C LEU A 96 19.81 -7.83 23.15
N LYS A 97 19.75 -6.50 23.03
CA LYS A 97 20.21 -5.75 21.85
C LYS A 97 19.50 -6.17 20.56
N ILE A 98 18.23 -6.58 20.66
CA ILE A 98 17.44 -7.03 19.51
C ILE A 98 17.03 -5.79 18.71
N PRO A 99 17.33 -5.71 17.39
CA PRO A 99 16.98 -4.55 16.57
C PRO A 99 15.47 -4.47 16.35
N LEU A 100 14.99 -3.27 16.03
CA LEU A 100 13.60 -3.04 15.62
C LEU A 100 13.43 -3.34 14.13
N ILE A 101 12.23 -3.73 13.72
CA ILE A 101 11.81 -3.64 12.31
C ILE A 101 10.91 -2.41 12.16
N LEU A 102 11.20 -1.52 11.21
CA LEU A 102 10.50 -0.23 11.09
C LEU A 102 9.56 -0.25 9.88
N GLY A 103 8.26 -0.09 10.16
CA GLY A 103 7.14 -0.25 9.24
C GLY A 103 6.62 1.08 8.68
N TYR A 104 6.20 1.09 7.41
CA TYR A 104 5.48 2.22 6.80
C TYR A 104 4.65 1.83 5.57
N ASP A 105 3.57 2.56 5.31
CA ASP A 105 2.76 2.43 4.10
C ASP A 105 3.49 3.03 2.87
N VAL A 106 4.20 2.17 2.14
CA VAL A 106 4.86 2.49 0.85
C VAL A 106 4.06 1.79 -0.24
N ILE A 107 2.87 2.32 -0.55
CA ILE A 107 1.85 1.61 -1.33
C ILE A 107 2.11 1.63 -2.83
N HIS A 108 2.51 2.79 -3.38
CA HIS A 108 2.78 2.99 -4.80
C HIS A 108 3.91 4.01 -5.01
N GLY A 109 4.91 3.94 -4.14
CA GLY A 109 6.01 4.91 -4.10
C GLY A 109 6.28 5.44 -2.70
N PHE A 110 7.43 6.10 -2.54
CA PHE A 110 7.81 6.75 -1.28
C PHE A 110 7.90 8.26 -1.42
N ARG A 111 8.83 8.79 -2.22
CA ARG A 111 8.92 10.22 -2.57
C ARG A 111 8.60 10.42 -4.05
N THR A 112 9.13 9.56 -4.90
CA THR A 112 8.65 9.35 -6.26
C THR A 112 7.35 8.54 -6.17
N ILE A 113 6.23 9.16 -6.50
CA ILE A 113 4.90 8.56 -6.41
C ILE A 113 4.46 8.11 -7.80
N PHE A 114 4.15 6.83 -7.93
CA PHE A 114 3.69 6.19 -9.17
C PHE A 114 2.16 6.31 -9.30
N PRO A 115 1.56 5.93 -10.43
CA PRO A 115 0.11 5.77 -10.49
C PRO A 115 -0.37 4.82 -9.39
N VAL A 116 -1.51 5.18 -8.78
CA VAL A 116 -2.18 4.35 -7.77
C VAL A 116 -2.26 2.88 -8.21
N PRO A 117 -2.26 1.92 -7.27
CA PRO A 117 -2.20 0.49 -7.58
C PRO A 117 -3.18 0.00 -8.65
N LEU A 118 -4.42 0.49 -8.62
CA LEU A 118 -5.45 0.13 -9.60
C LEU A 118 -5.07 0.57 -11.02
N ALA A 119 -4.51 1.78 -11.16
CA ALA A 119 -4.07 2.33 -12.44
C ALA A 119 -2.82 1.60 -12.97
N SER A 120 -1.82 1.36 -12.10
CA SER A 120 -0.60 0.64 -12.50
C SER A 120 -0.88 -0.79 -12.94
N ALA A 121 -1.83 -1.48 -12.31
CA ALA A 121 -2.30 -2.80 -12.76
C ALA A 121 -2.91 -2.74 -14.19
N GLY A 122 -3.58 -1.64 -14.53
CA GLY A 122 -4.13 -1.38 -15.87
C GLY A 122 -3.08 -1.25 -16.99
N SER A 123 -1.79 -1.16 -16.66
CA SER A 123 -0.71 -1.23 -17.66
C SER A 123 -0.48 -2.65 -18.21
N PHE A 124 -0.88 -3.68 -17.44
CA PHE A 124 -0.56 -5.09 -17.71
C PHE A 124 0.95 -5.38 -17.88
N ASP A 125 1.83 -4.45 -17.46
CA ASP A 125 3.29 -4.59 -17.53
C ASP A 125 3.86 -4.94 -16.15
N LEU A 126 3.95 -6.25 -15.87
CA LEU A 126 4.48 -6.77 -14.61
C LEU A 126 5.93 -6.34 -14.35
N GLN A 127 6.75 -6.15 -15.39
CA GLN A 127 8.14 -5.73 -15.22
C GLN A 127 8.22 -4.26 -14.81
N LEU A 128 7.32 -3.42 -15.33
CA LEU A 128 7.25 -2.02 -14.94
C LEU A 128 6.72 -1.87 -13.51
N ILE A 129 5.74 -2.69 -13.11
CA ILE A 129 5.25 -2.76 -11.72
C ILE A 129 6.40 -3.16 -10.78
N GLU A 130 7.13 -4.24 -11.10
CA GLU A 130 8.26 -4.69 -10.29
C GLU A 130 9.35 -3.61 -10.15
N LYS A 131 9.63 -2.85 -11.22
CA LYS A 131 10.57 -1.72 -11.19
C LYS A 131 10.08 -0.55 -10.33
N ALA A 132 8.80 -0.24 -10.38
CA ALA A 132 8.21 0.82 -9.55
C ALA A 132 8.38 0.50 -8.06
N GLU A 133 8.04 -0.74 -7.64
CA GLU A 133 8.22 -1.14 -6.24
C GLU A 133 9.70 -1.24 -5.85
N ARG A 134 10.58 -1.57 -6.81
CA ARG A 134 12.03 -1.55 -6.55
C ARG A 134 12.52 -0.15 -6.23
N ILE A 135 12.07 0.86 -6.96
CA ILE A 135 12.36 2.28 -6.69
C ILE A 135 11.77 2.71 -5.34
N ALA A 136 10.51 2.35 -5.07
CA ALA A 136 9.83 2.67 -3.83
C ALA A 136 10.58 2.15 -2.61
N ALA A 137 11.02 0.89 -2.64
CA ALA A 137 11.84 0.29 -1.59
C ALA A 137 13.22 0.95 -1.41
N LYS A 138 13.89 1.31 -2.51
CA LYS A 138 15.18 2.00 -2.45
C LYS A 138 15.05 3.35 -1.76
N GLU A 139 14.02 4.11 -2.10
CA GLU A 139 13.74 5.40 -1.46
C GLU A 139 13.31 5.23 0.01
N ALA A 140 12.48 4.23 0.31
CA ALA A 140 11.99 3.97 1.67
C ALA A 140 13.14 3.55 2.61
N THR A 141 14.02 2.64 2.17
CA THR A 141 15.22 2.23 2.93
C THR A 141 16.21 3.36 3.14
N ALA A 142 16.33 4.27 2.17
CA ALA A 142 17.13 5.48 2.34
C ALA A 142 16.63 6.35 3.50
N SER A 143 15.33 6.30 3.80
CA SER A 143 14.67 7.05 4.89
C SER A 143 14.28 6.19 6.09
N GLY A 144 14.96 5.07 6.34
CA GLY A 144 14.83 4.33 7.60
C GLY A 144 13.71 3.29 7.67
N VAL A 145 13.02 3.01 6.56
CA VAL A 145 11.97 1.98 6.49
C VAL A 145 12.60 0.64 6.09
N LYS A 146 12.30 -0.44 6.80
CA LYS A 146 12.75 -1.80 6.45
C LYS A 146 11.61 -2.80 6.23
N TRP A 147 10.38 -2.38 6.47
CA TRP A 147 9.18 -3.17 6.29
C TRP A 147 8.07 -2.29 5.74
N THR A 148 7.37 -2.76 4.71
CA THR A 148 6.27 -2.01 4.13
C THR A 148 4.96 -2.79 4.15
N PHE A 149 3.87 -2.06 4.40
CA PHE A 149 2.51 -2.56 4.39
C PHE A 149 1.93 -2.60 2.97
N ALA A 150 2.65 -3.29 2.08
CA ALA A 150 2.32 -3.47 0.68
C ALA A 150 2.91 -4.80 0.16
N PRO A 151 2.28 -5.42 -0.86
CA PRO A 151 1.14 -4.91 -1.64
C PRO A 151 -0.23 -5.12 -0.97
N MET A 152 -1.17 -4.20 -1.21
CA MET A 152 -2.60 -4.49 -1.06
C MET A 152 -3.05 -5.32 -2.27
N VAL A 153 -3.67 -6.47 -2.02
CA VAL A 153 -4.01 -7.49 -3.04
C VAL A 153 -5.46 -7.97 -2.95
N ASP A 154 -6.31 -7.22 -2.26
CA ASP A 154 -7.73 -7.54 -2.16
C ASP A 154 -8.40 -7.49 -3.54
N ILE A 155 -9.14 -8.54 -3.87
CA ILE A 155 -10.09 -8.49 -4.99
C ILE A 155 -11.26 -7.59 -4.59
N ALA A 156 -11.56 -6.61 -5.43
CA ALA A 156 -12.67 -5.69 -5.22
C ALA A 156 -13.61 -5.70 -6.43
N ARG A 157 -14.90 -5.89 -6.16
CA ARG A 157 -15.98 -5.93 -7.17
C ARG A 157 -17.08 -4.91 -6.93
N ASP A 158 -16.87 -4.04 -5.94
CA ASP A 158 -17.77 -2.96 -5.61
C ASP A 158 -17.04 -1.61 -5.76
N PRO A 159 -17.30 -0.84 -6.83
CA PRO A 159 -16.61 0.42 -7.07
C PRO A 159 -16.97 1.52 -6.05
N ARG A 160 -17.93 1.28 -5.16
CA ARG A 160 -18.25 2.20 -4.05
C ARG A 160 -17.19 2.19 -2.96
N TRP A 161 -16.45 1.09 -2.83
CA TRP A 161 -15.43 0.93 -1.80
C TRP A 161 -14.20 1.77 -2.13
N GLY A 162 -13.89 2.76 -1.28
CA GLY A 162 -12.81 3.73 -1.54
C GLY A 162 -11.44 3.07 -1.74
N ARG A 163 -11.16 1.95 -1.05
CA ARG A 163 -9.87 1.25 -1.12
C ARG A 163 -9.69 0.39 -2.37
N ILE A 164 -10.66 0.33 -3.29
CA ILE A 164 -10.47 -0.31 -4.60
C ILE A 164 -9.25 0.25 -5.35
N VAL A 165 -8.92 1.52 -5.08
CA VAL A 165 -7.77 2.23 -5.64
C VAL A 165 -6.42 1.61 -5.26
N GLU A 166 -6.36 0.88 -4.13
CA GLU A 166 -5.15 0.26 -3.56
C GLU A 166 -4.87 -1.14 -4.13
N GLY A 167 -5.85 -1.77 -4.79
CA GLY A 167 -5.76 -3.12 -5.32
C GLY A 167 -5.35 -3.21 -6.79
N ALA A 168 -5.61 -4.37 -7.38
CA ALA A 168 -5.36 -4.66 -8.80
C ALA A 168 -6.64 -4.97 -9.60
N GLY A 169 -7.80 -4.56 -9.08
CA GLY A 169 -9.11 -4.76 -9.70
C GLY A 169 -9.82 -6.04 -9.26
N GLU A 170 -10.57 -6.64 -10.19
CA GLU A 170 -11.57 -7.68 -9.88
C GLU A 170 -11.17 -9.13 -10.25
N ASP A 171 -10.05 -9.29 -10.97
CA ASP A 171 -9.63 -10.55 -11.57
C ASP A 171 -8.59 -11.28 -10.71
N PRO A 172 -8.87 -12.53 -10.25
CA PRO A 172 -7.94 -13.29 -9.42
C PRO A 172 -6.60 -13.58 -10.10
N TYR A 173 -6.58 -13.79 -11.42
CA TYR A 173 -5.34 -14.10 -12.12
C TYR A 173 -4.42 -12.88 -12.21
N LEU A 174 -4.94 -11.75 -12.72
CA LEU A 174 -4.22 -10.48 -12.77
C LEU A 174 -3.76 -10.06 -11.38
N GLY A 175 -4.66 -10.13 -10.39
CA GLY A 175 -4.34 -9.84 -8.99
C GLY A 175 -3.17 -10.68 -8.47
N SER A 176 -3.16 -11.98 -8.79
CA SER A 176 -2.08 -12.90 -8.41
C SER A 176 -0.74 -12.56 -9.05
N VAL A 177 -0.70 -12.31 -10.36
CA VAL A 177 0.57 -12.01 -11.04
C VAL A 177 1.12 -10.62 -10.68
N VAL A 178 0.23 -9.66 -10.39
CA VAL A 178 0.61 -8.33 -9.88
C VAL A 178 1.13 -8.44 -8.44
N ALA A 179 0.46 -9.21 -7.57
CA ALA A 179 0.91 -9.46 -6.20
C ALA A 179 2.35 -9.99 -6.17
N ALA A 180 2.62 -11.04 -6.95
CA ALA A 180 3.95 -11.62 -7.06
C ALA A 180 5.00 -10.63 -7.60
N ALA A 181 4.64 -9.80 -8.59
CA ALA A 181 5.54 -8.77 -9.12
C ALA A 181 5.88 -7.70 -8.10
N ARG A 182 4.90 -7.24 -7.31
CA ARG A 182 5.13 -6.24 -6.27
C ARG A 182 5.99 -6.79 -5.13
N VAL A 183 5.73 -8.02 -4.67
CA VAL A 183 6.54 -8.69 -3.64
C VAL A 183 8.00 -8.77 -4.08
N ARG A 184 8.28 -9.23 -5.32
CA ARG A 184 9.65 -9.27 -5.85
C ARG A 184 10.28 -7.90 -5.97
N GLY A 185 9.51 -6.89 -6.38
CA GLY A 185 10.01 -5.51 -6.48
C GLY A 185 10.42 -4.94 -5.12
N PHE A 186 9.64 -5.19 -4.07
CA PHE A 186 9.97 -4.76 -2.70
C PHE A 186 11.13 -5.54 -2.06
N GLN A 187 11.15 -6.85 -2.22
CA GLN A 187 12.11 -7.72 -1.53
C GLN A 187 13.41 -7.95 -2.30
N GLY A 188 13.41 -7.68 -3.60
CA GLY A 188 14.51 -8.02 -4.50
C GLY A 188 14.82 -9.51 -4.50
N SER A 189 16.03 -9.87 -4.90
CA SER A 189 16.53 -11.25 -4.82
C SER A 189 17.08 -11.63 -3.45
N ASN A 190 17.21 -10.66 -2.54
CA ASN A 190 17.72 -10.85 -1.18
C ASN A 190 17.10 -9.80 -0.25
N ILE A 191 16.31 -10.26 0.73
CA ILE A 191 15.62 -9.40 1.70
C ILE A 191 16.61 -8.63 2.60
N ALA A 192 17.80 -9.20 2.83
CA ALA A 192 18.86 -8.59 3.62
C ALA A 192 19.56 -7.41 2.92
N ASP A 193 19.31 -7.19 1.63
CA ASP A 193 19.92 -6.08 0.89
C ASP A 193 19.54 -4.72 1.53
N PRO A 194 20.48 -3.79 1.72
CA PRO A 194 20.19 -2.45 2.24
C PRO A 194 19.17 -1.64 1.43
N GLU A 195 18.96 -1.96 0.15
CA GLU A 195 17.95 -1.32 -0.71
C GLU A 195 16.61 -2.09 -0.78
N SER A 196 16.52 -3.25 -0.12
CA SER A 196 15.27 -4.05 -0.03
C SER A 196 14.48 -3.76 1.24
N VAL A 197 13.16 -3.84 1.13
CA VAL A 197 12.23 -3.83 2.27
C VAL A 197 11.51 -5.17 2.37
N VAL A 198 11.17 -5.59 3.59
CA VAL A 198 10.24 -6.71 3.80
C VAL A 198 8.86 -6.29 3.30
N ALA A 199 8.22 -7.12 2.46
CA ALA A 199 6.87 -6.86 1.99
C ALA A 199 5.82 -7.44 2.96
N CYS A 200 4.62 -6.87 2.94
CA CYS A 200 3.47 -7.30 3.73
C CYS A 200 2.22 -7.32 2.87
N ALA A 201 1.76 -8.51 2.49
CA ALA A 201 0.54 -8.63 1.69
C ALA A 201 -0.69 -8.35 2.57
N LYS A 202 -1.58 -7.46 2.10
CA LYS A 202 -2.76 -7.01 2.85
C LYS A 202 -4.03 -6.89 1.99
N HIS A 203 -5.23 -6.96 2.55
CA HIS A 203 -5.56 -7.20 3.96
C HIS A 203 -6.18 -8.60 4.08
N TYR A 204 -5.52 -9.51 4.80
CA TYR A 204 -5.85 -10.93 4.83
C TYR A 204 -7.05 -11.19 5.77
N VAL A 205 -8.25 -11.50 5.29
CA VAL A 205 -8.62 -11.67 3.87
C VAL A 205 -10.06 -11.27 3.58
N ALA A 206 -10.33 -11.10 2.28
CA ALA A 206 -11.63 -10.81 1.69
C ALA A 206 -12.15 -9.39 1.94
N TYR A 207 -11.24 -8.45 2.27
CA TYR A 207 -11.64 -7.11 2.66
C TYR A 207 -12.37 -6.34 1.55
N GLY A 208 -11.97 -6.53 0.29
CA GLY A 208 -12.65 -5.92 -0.85
C GLY A 208 -14.06 -6.46 -1.14
N ALA A 209 -14.60 -7.37 -0.33
CA ALA A 209 -15.96 -7.90 -0.42
C ALA A 209 -16.94 -7.25 0.57
N VAL A 210 -16.53 -6.20 1.29
CA VAL A 210 -17.38 -5.51 2.28
C VAL A 210 -18.76 -5.12 1.71
N GLU A 211 -19.81 -5.46 2.46
CA GLU A 211 -21.19 -5.28 2.01
C GLU A 211 -21.52 -3.80 1.77
N GLY A 212 -22.14 -3.52 0.61
CA GLY A 212 -22.54 -2.18 0.21
C GLY A 212 -21.36 -1.28 -0.20
N GLY A 213 -20.16 -1.83 -0.31
CA GLY A 213 -18.93 -1.09 -0.57
C GLY A 213 -18.60 -0.10 0.53
N ARG A 214 -19.05 -0.37 1.77
CA ARG A 214 -18.74 0.43 2.96
C ARG A 214 -17.51 -0.15 3.64
N ASP A 215 -16.48 0.67 3.78
CA ASP A 215 -15.25 0.26 4.45
C ASP A 215 -15.53 -0.34 5.84
N TYR A 216 -14.70 -1.30 6.27
CA TYR A 216 -14.82 -2.06 7.53
C TYR A 216 -16.06 -2.96 7.68
N ASN A 217 -17.05 -2.89 6.77
CA ASN A 217 -18.30 -3.63 6.91
C ASN A 217 -18.12 -5.15 6.72
N THR A 218 -19.13 -5.92 7.11
CA THR A 218 -19.16 -7.39 6.98
C THR A 218 -18.88 -7.88 5.57
N ALA A 219 -18.10 -8.96 5.45
CA ALA A 219 -17.97 -9.76 4.24
C ALA A 219 -18.57 -11.15 4.45
N GLU A 220 -19.47 -11.57 3.56
CA GLU A 220 -20.11 -12.88 3.60
C GLU A 220 -19.92 -13.61 2.27
N MET A 221 -19.39 -14.83 2.30
CA MET A 221 -19.18 -15.64 1.11
C MET A 221 -19.02 -17.13 1.42
N SER A 222 -19.34 -17.98 0.44
CA SER A 222 -19.01 -19.40 0.50
C SER A 222 -17.50 -19.64 0.47
N GLU A 223 -17.06 -20.73 1.08
CA GLU A 223 -15.66 -21.20 1.03
C GLU A 223 -15.14 -21.36 -0.41
N GLN A 224 -15.98 -21.80 -1.34
CA GLN A 224 -15.60 -21.92 -2.75
C GLN A 224 -15.24 -20.54 -3.34
N LEU A 225 -16.09 -19.54 -3.13
CA LEU A 225 -15.83 -18.18 -3.60
C LEU A 225 -14.57 -17.60 -2.95
N LEU A 226 -14.38 -17.81 -1.64
CA LEU A 226 -13.17 -17.41 -0.94
C LEU A 226 -11.91 -17.99 -1.61
N ARG A 227 -11.90 -19.31 -1.85
CA ARG A 227 -10.75 -20.03 -2.42
C ARG A 227 -10.49 -19.75 -3.89
N GLU A 228 -11.53 -19.61 -4.70
CA GLU A 228 -11.39 -19.43 -6.15
C GLU A 228 -11.17 -17.97 -6.55
N VAL A 229 -11.54 -17.01 -5.70
CA VAL A 229 -11.51 -15.58 -6.06
C VAL A 229 -10.66 -14.74 -5.12
N TYR A 230 -10.84 -14.84 -3.81
CA TYR A 230 -10.28 -13.86 -2.87
C TYR A 230 -8.94 -14.27 -2.26
N LEU A 231 -8.70 -15.57 -2.05
CA LEU A 231 -7.42 -16.10 -1.59
C LEU A 231 -6.29 -16.13 -2.65
N PRO A 232 -6.53 -16.34 -3.96
CA PRO A 232 -5.46 -16.52 -4.93
C PRO A 232 -4.37 -15.43 -4.94
N PRO A 233 -4.70 -14.12 -4.86
CA PRO A 233 -3.65 -13.09 -4.82
C PRO A 233 -2.74 -13.17 -3.59
N PHE A 234 -3.30 -13.53 -2.43
CA PHE A 234 -2.52 -13.75 -1.21
C PHE A 234 -1.65 -15.00 -1.29
N HIS A 235 -2.20 -16.09 -1.85
CA HIS A 235 -1.42 -17.30 -2.07
C HIS A 235 -0.25 -17.05 -3.03
N ALA A 236 -0.48 -16.27 -4.09
CA ALA A 236 0.59 -15.86 -5.01
C ALA A 236 1.65 -14.96 -4.35
N ALA A 237 1.27 -14.12 -3.38
CA ALA A 237 2.23 -13.37 -2.57
C ALA A 237 3.07 -14.29 -1.67
N VAL A 238 2.46 -15.30 -1.06
CA VAL A 238 3.15 -16.34 -0.27
C VAL A 238 4.10 -17.15 -1.16
N ASP A 239 3.66 -17.60 -2.33
CA ASP A 239 4.50 -18.32 -3.31
C ASP A 239 5.67 -17.46 -3.79
N ALA A 240 5.46 -16.14 -3.93
CA ALA A 240 6.52 -15.18 -4.24
C ALA A 240 7.47 -14.89 -3.07
N GLY A 241 7.22 -15.46 -1.90
CA GLY A 241 8.07 -15.35 -0.71
C GLY A 241 7.86 -14.08 0.10
N VAL A 242 6.64 -13.51 0.12
CA VAL A 242 6.34 -12.33 0.97
C VAL A 242 6.74 -12.60 2.42
N GLY A 243 7.40 -11.64 3.07
CA GLY A 243 7.91 -11.84 4.44
C GLY A 243 6.82 -11.80 5.51
N THR A 244 5.72 -11.09 5.27
CA THR A 244 4.64 -10.89 6.24
C THR A 244 3.27 -10.80 5.58
N LEU A 245 2.21 -10.98 6.36
CA LEU A 245 0.84 -10.61 6.00
C LEU A 245 0.25 -9.69 7.08
N MET A 246 -0.74 -8.90 6.70
CA MET A 246 -1.54 -8.08 7.62
C MET A 246 -2.97 -8.61 7.64
N SER A 247 -3.58 -8.79 8.81
CA SER A 247 -4.99 -9.17 8.91
C SER A 247 -5.91 -8.06 8.37
N ALA A 248 -7.16 -8.38 8.04
CA ALA A 248 -8.16 -7.40 7.66
C ALA A 248 -9.02 -6.93 8.85
N PHE A 249 -9.74 -5.83 8.66
CA PHE A 249 -10.71 -5.32 9.61
C PHE A 249 -12.03 -6.10 9.62
N ASN A 250 -12.51 -6.53 8.45
CA ASN A 250 -13.85 -7.10 8.33
C ASN A 250 -14.01 -8.41 9.12
N ASP A 251 -15.24 -8.69 9.52
CA ASP A 251 -15.64 -10.07 9.77
C ASP A 251 -15.83 -10.81 8.43
N LEU A 252 -15.42 -12.08 8.41
CA LEU A 252 -15.64 -13.01 7.31
C LEU A 252 -16.59 -14.10 7.81
N ASN A 253 -17.83 -14.10 7.31
CA ASN A 253 -18.88 -15.00 7.75
C ASN A 253 -19.12 -14.96 9.28
N GLY A 254 -19.06 -13.76 9.88
CA GLY A 254 -19.31 -13.54 11.31
C GLY A 254 -18.10 -13.64 12.23
N ILE A 255 -16.90 -13.94 11.70
CA ILE A 255 -15.65 -13.99 12.50
C ILE A 255 -14.65 -12.94 11.97
N PRO A 256 -14.31 -11.91 12.77
CA PRO A 256 -13.26 -10.92 12.46
C PRO A 256 -11.97 -11.57 11.98
N ALA A 257 -11.36 -11.03 10.91
CA ALA A 257 -10.19 -11.64 10.31
C ALA A 257 -9.01 -11.76 11.30
N SER A 258 -8.82 -10.77 12.19
CA SER A 258 -7.82 -10.83 13.28
C SER A 258 -8.05 -11.92 14.32
N ALA A 259 -9.24 -12.55 14.37
CA ALA A 259 -9.55 -13.67 15.25
C ALA A 259 -9.90 -14.97 14.49
N ASN A 260 -9.68 -14.99 13.17
CA ASN A 260 -10.14 -16.09 12.32
C ASN A 260 -9.10 -17.21 12.21
N HIS A 261 -9.14 -18.17 13.14
CA HIS A 261 -8.23 -19.33 13.16
C HIS A 261 -8.27 -20.16 11.85
N HIS A 262 -9.43 -20.23 11.19
CA HIS A 262 -9.56 -20.97 9.94
C HIS A 262 -8.65 -20.37 8.85
N THR A 263 -8.71 -19.06 8.62
CA THR A 263 -7.88 -18.42 7.59
C THR A 263 -6.43 -18.24 8.02
N LEU A 264 -6.19 -17.82 9.27
CA LEU A 264 -4.85 -17.47 9.78
C LEU A 264 -3.99 -18.68 10.14
N THR A 265 -4.59 -19.79 10.58
CA THR A 265 -3.84 -20.98 10.98
C THR A 265 -4.10 -22.16 10.06
N GLU A 266 -5.35 -22.56 9.83
CA GLU A 266 -5.62 -23.77 9.04
C GLU A 266 -5.22 -23.60 7.57
N VAL A 267 -5.64 -22.51 6.93
CA VAL A 267 -5.27 -22.21 5.54
C VAL A 267 -3.82 -21.73 5.46
N LEU A 268 -3.50 -20.59 6.08
CA LEU A 268 -2.20 -19.92 5.89
C LEU A 268 -1.01 -20.77 6.38
N ARG A 269 -1.11 -21.39 7.56
CA ARG A 269 -0.01 -22.19 8.14
C ARG A 269 -0.17 -23.68 7.86
N GLY A 270 -1.40 -24.19 7.91
CA GLY A 270 -1.70 -25.61 7.71
C GLY A 270 -1.58 -26.04 6.25
N GLU A 271 -2.21 -25.31 5.33
CA GLU A 271 -2.20 -25.63 3.90
C GLU A 271 -1.00 -25.00 3.19
N TRP A 272 -0.81 -23.69 3.31
CA TRP A 272 0.21 -22.95 2.52
C TRP A 272 1.61 -22.99 3.13
N LYS A 273 1.74 -23.47 4.36
CA LYS A 273 3.02 -23.56 5.08
C LYS A 273 3.76 -22.22 5.14
N PHE A 274 3.03 -21.12 5.29
CA PHE A 274 3.63 -19.80 5.42
C PHE A 274 4.53 -19.75 6.66
N ASP A 275 5.75 -19.23 6.50
CA ASP A 275 6.79 -19.20 7.55
C ASP A 275 7.04 -17.80 8.13
N GLY A 276 6.50 -16.74 7.53
CA GLY A 276 6.67 -15.35 7.98
C GLY A 276 5.81 -15.04 9.20
N PHE A 277 5.54 -13.77 9.51
CA PHE A 277 4.62 -13.40 10.59
C PHE A 277 3.40 -12.62 10.09
N VAL A 278 2.30 -12.72 10.84
CA VAL A 278 1.08 -11.93 10.61
C VAL A 278 1.06 -10.77 11.59
N VAL A 279 0.92 -9.55 11.10
CA VAL A 279 0.62 -8.37 11.92
C VAL A 279 -0.88 -8.11 11.90
N SER A 280 -1.44 -7.60 13.00
CA SER A 280 -2.79 -7.05 12.99
C SER A 280 -2.86 -5.83 12.05
N ASP A 281 -4.04 -5.50 11.52
CA ASP A 281 -4.26 -4.13 11.06
C ASP A 281 -4.33 -3.18 12.27
N TYR A 282 -4.30 -1.87 12.01
CA TYR A 282 -4.27 -0.81 13.01
C TYR A 282 -5.41 -0.95 14.03
N ASP A 283 -5.09 -1.17 15.30
CA ASP A 283 -6.06 -1.38 16.40
C ASP A 283 -7.03 -2.57 16.22
N SER A 284 -6.80 -3.44 15.22
CA SER A 284 -7.77 -4.50 14.87
C SER A 284 -7.86 -5.62 15.91
N VAL A 285 -6.95 -5.67 16.89
CA VAL A 285 -7.11 -6.54 18.06
C VAL A 285 -8.12 -5.93 19.02
N HIS A 286 -8.00 -4.64 19.37
CA HIS A 286 -9.01 -3.97 20.19
C HIS A 286 -10.40 -3.99 19.54
N GLU A 287 -10.47 -3.86 18.21
CA GLU A 287 -11.74 -3.87 17.47
C GLU A 287 -12.52 -5.20 17.56
N LEU A 288 -11.92 -6.28 18.06
CA LEU A 288 -12.65 -7.51 18.39
C LEU A 288 -13.76 -7.27 19.44
N ILE A 289 -13.65 -6.20 20.25
CA ILE A 289 -14.65 -5.78 21.23
C ILE A 289 -15.90 -5.18 20.54
N PRO A 290 -15.81 -4.13 19.70
CA PRO A 290 -16.97 -3.63 18.95
C PRO A 290 -17.54 -4.65 17.94
N HIS A 291 -16.75 -5.61 17.45
CA HIS A 291 -17.29 -6.77 16.72
C HIS A 291 -18.13 -7.71 17.59
N GLY A 292 -18.05 -7.61 18.92
CA GLY A 292 -18.85 -8.37 19.87
C GLY A 292 -18.33 -9.78 20.16
N ILE A 293 -17.08 -10.11 19.79
CA ILE A 293 -16.49 -11.43 20.04
C ILE A 293 -15.56 -11.47 21.26
N ALA A 294 -15.11 -10.31 21.73
CA ALA A 294 -14.31 -10.13 22.95
C ALA A 294 -15.00 -9.17 23.93
N ALA A 295 -14.89 -9.45 25.23
CA ALA A 295 -15.45 -8.59 26.28
C ALA A 295 -14.51 -7.44 26.67
N ASP A 296 -13.20 -7.63 26.50
CA ASP A 296 -12.14 -6.70 26.84
C ASP A 296 -10.86 -7.02 26.06
N ASP A 297 -9.86 -6.13 26.15
CA ASP A 297 -8.55 -6.24 25.49
C ASP A 297 -7.81 -7.55 25.85
N SER A 298 -8.04 -8.09 27.05
CA SER A 298 -7.40 -9.34 27.49
C SER A 298 -7.97 -10.54 26.74
N GLN A 299 -9.29 -10.58 26.59
CA GLN A 299 -9.94 -11.61 25.76
C GLN A 299 -9.60 -11.42 24.27
N ALA A 300 -9.56 -10.18 23.78
CA ALA A 300 -9.21 -9.86 22.41
C ALA A 300 -7.78 -10.32 22.08
N SER A 301 -6.80 -9.95 22.91
CA SER A 301 -5.41 -10.38 22.78
C SER A 301 -5.25 -11.90 22.77
N LEU A 302 -5.97 -12.59 23.67
CA LEU A 302 -5.96 -14.06 23.71
C LEU A 302 -6.50 -14.66 22.41
N GLN A 303 -7.63 -14.15 21.91
CA GLN A 303 -8.26 -14.65 20.69
C GLN A 303 -7.40 -14.40 19.45
N ALA A 304 -6.88 -13.18 19.28
CA ALA A 304 -6.07 -12.81 18.13
C ALA A 304 -4.75 -13.61 18.05
N LEU A 305 -4.01 -13.67 19.16
CA LEU A 305 -2.74 -14.38 19.19
C LEU A 305 -2.91 -15.89 19.00
N THR A 306 -3.99 -16.46 19.55
CA THR A 306 -4.32 -17.89 19.37
C THR A 306 -4.82 -18.19 17.95
N ALA A 307 -5.48 -17.24 17.29
CA ALA A 307 -5.94 -17.40 15.91
C ALA A 307 -4.78 -17.39 14.90
N GLY A 308 -3.71 -16.65 15.21
CA GLY A 308 -2.49 -16.60 14.39
C GLY A 308 -1.99 -15.20 14.05
N VAL A 309 -2.51 -14.14 14.69
CA VAL A 309 -1.91 -12.80 14.64
C VAL A 309 -0.66 -12.81 15.52
N ASP A 310 0.50 -12.70 14.90
CA ASP A 310 1.79 -12.79 15.60
C ASP A 310 2.25 -11.46 16.18
N MET A 311 1.87 -10.32 15.60
CA MET A 311 2.26 -8.97 16.05
C MET A 311 1.06 -8.05 16.15
N ASP A 312 0.97 -7.34 17.28
CA ASP A 312 -0.05 -6.36 17.61
C ASP A 312 0.36 -4.94 17.19
N MET A 313 -0.46 -4.29 16.37
CA MET A 313 -0.22 -2.95 15.82
C MET A 313 -1.06 -1.90 16.56
N ALA A 314 -0.37 -0.98 17.22
CA ALA A 314 -0.89 0.26 17.82
C ALA A 314 -1.81 0.13 19.05
N ASP A 315 -2.34 -1.07 19.35
CA ASP A 315 -3.17 -1.31 20.54
C ASP A 315 -2.37 -1.20 21.86
N ASP A 316 -1.04 -1.42 21.82
CA ASP A 316 -0.15 -1.57 22.98
C ASP A 316 -0.58 -2.70 23.95
N ASP A 317 -1.40 -3.65 23.48
CA ASP A 317 -2.06 -4.65 24.30
C ASP A 317 -1.16 -5.85 24.56
N TYR A 318 -0.43 -6.33 23.54
CA TYR A 318 0.36 -7.55 23.69
C TYR A 318 1.46 -7.41 24.74
N GLU A 319 2.20 -6.30 24.71
CA GLU A 319 3.23 -5.97 25.71
C GLU A 319 2.68 -6.03 27.14
N ARG A 320 1.47 -5.50 27.32
CA ARG A 320 0.85 -5.28 28.62
C ARG A 320 0.12 -6.52 29.16
N LEU A 321 -0.54 -7.28 28.29
CA LEU A 321 -1.54 -8.29 28.69
C LEU A 321 -1.05 -9.73 28.52
N ILE A 322 -0.20 -10.01 27.53
CA ILE A 322 0.30 -11.38 27.27
C ILE A 322 1.04 -11.97 28.47
N PRO A 323 1.93 -11.23 29.18
CA PRO A 323 2.61 -11.78 30.35
C PRO A 323 1.65 -12.28 31.43
N ASP A 324 0.55 -11.57 31.67
CA ASP A 324 -0.44 -11.94 32.69
C ASP A 324 -1.34 -13.09 32.23
N LEU A 325 -1.69 -13.15 30.93
CA LEU A 325 -2.41 -14.28 30.34
C LEU A 325 -1.62 -15.59 30.46
N VAL A 326 -0.30 -15.55 30.28
CA VAL A 326 0.57 -16.71 30.46
C VAL A 326 0.72 -17.06 31.95
N LYS A 327 1.01 -16.08 32.82
CA LYS A 327 1.17 -16.30 34.27
C LYS A 327 -0.11 -16.85 34.92
N SER A 328 -1.29 -16.48 34.41
CA SER A 328 -2.58 -17.01 34.87
C SER A 328 -2.96 -18.37 34.26
N GLY A 329 -2.17 -18.89 33.32
CA GLY A 329 -2.41 -20.18 32.67
C GLY A 329 -3.50 -20.17 31.60
N LYS A 330 -3.99 -18.99 31.18
CA LYS A 330 -4.99 -18.84 30.11
C LYS A 330 -4.38 -18.96 28.71
N LEU A 331 -3.10 -18.62 28.56
CA LEU A 331 -2.35 -18.71 27.31
C LEU A 331 -1.09 -19.56 27.54
N PRO A 332 -0.85 -20.62 26.74
CA PRO A 332 0.41 -21.34 26.81
C PRO A 332 1.58 -20.47 26.30
N GLU A 333 2.69 -20.44 27.05
CA GLU A 333 3.89 -19.69 26.63
C GLU A 333 4.42 -20.14 25.26
N SER A 334 4.20 -21.40 24.87
CA SER A 334 4.58 -21.92 23.56
C SER A 334 3.90 -21.20 22.38
N VAL A 335 2.72 -20.62 22.58
CA VAL A 335 2.05 -19.80 21.56
C VAL A 335 2.80 -18.49 21.35
N VAL A 336 3.20 -17.84 22.45
CA VAL A 336 4.02 -16.62 22.43
C VAL A 336 5.39 -16.90 21.81
N ASP A 337 6.03 -18.00 22.19
CA ASP A 337 7.33 -18.43 21.65
C ASP A 337 7.32 -18.57 20.13
N GLU A 338 6.24 -19.11 19.59
CA GLU A 338 6.11 -19.33 18.16
C GLU A 338 5.84 -18.02 17.39
N ALA A 339 5.05 -17.10 17.93
CA ALA A 339 4.88 -15.77 17.36
C ALA A 339 6.20 -14.98 17.35
N VAL A 340 6.91 -14.98 18.48
CA VAL A 340 8.23 -14.32 18.60
C VAL A 340 9.25 -14.95 17.66
N ARG A 341 9.26 -16.28 17.50
CA ARG A 341 10.13 -16.98 16.55
C ARG A 341 9.99 -16.41 15.15
N ARG A 342 8.76 -16.22 14.66
CA ARG A 342 8.49 -15.71 13.31
C ARG A 342 8.94 -14.26 13.15
N VAL A 343 8.69 -13.41 14.15
CA VAL A 343 9.20 -12.03 14.16
C VAL A 343 10.73 -12.00 14.10
N LEU A 344 11.40 -12.80 14.94
CA LEU A 344 12.85 -12.86 14.97
C LEU A 344 13.44 -13.41 13.67
N ARG A 345 12.82 -14.43 13.07
CA ARG A 345 13.19 -15.00 11.77
C ARG A 345 13.21 -13.91 10.69
N VAL A 346 12.10 -13.18 10.53
CA VAL A 346 12.02 -12.09 9.54
C VAL A 346 13.06 -11.00 9.81
N LYS A 347 13.36 -10.68 11.09
CA LYS A 347 14.43 -9.72 11.42
C LYS A 347 15.82 -10.20 11.02
N PHE A 348 16.14 -11.48 11.23
CA PHE A 348 17.41 -12.06 10.79
C PHE A 348 17.52 -12.05 9.26
N GLU A 349 16.47 -12.45 8.57
CA GLU A 349 16.45 -12.45 7.10
C GLU A 349 16.50 -11.07 6.47
N ALA A 350 15.92 -10.07 7.15
CA ALA A 350 16.06 -8.67 6.78
C ALA A 350 17.47 -8.11 7.04
N GLY A 351 18.39 -8.90 7.60
CA GLY A 351 19.76 -8.49 7.89
C GLY A 351 19.88 -7.47 9.02
N LEU A 352 18.83 -7.30 9.84
CA LEU A 352 18.79 -6.25 10.88
C LEU A 352 19.76 -6.53 12.02
N PHE A 353 20.12 -7.78 12.27
CA PHE A 353 21.11 -8.12 13.32
C PHE A 353 22.54 -7.79 12.89
N GLU A 354 22.84 -7.86 11.60
CA GLU A 354 24.14 -7.54 11.00
C GLU A 354 24.26 -6.04 10.67
N HIS A 355 23.17 -5.45 10.19
CA HIS A 355 23.10 -4.07 9.71
C HIS A 355 21.88 -3.33 10.30
N PRO A 356 21.89 -3.01 11.61
CA PRO A 356 20.75 -2.39 12.28
C PRO A 356 20.55 -0.90 11.96
N TYR A 357 21.49 -0.27 11.24
CA TYR A 357 21.51 1.17 11.01
C TYR A 357 21.41 1.53 9.53
N PHE A 358 20.78 2.67 9.26
CA PHE A 358 20.56 3.22 7.92
C PHE A 358 21.59 4.29 7.59
N ASP A 359 22.01 4.40 6.33
CA ASP A 359 22.93 5.45 5.87
C ASP A 359 22.19 6.78 5.60
N PRO A 360 22.41 7.85 6.41
CA PRO A 360 21.73 9.12 6.22
C PRO A 360 22.10 9.86 4.93
N ASN A 361 23.16 9.46 4.23
CA ASN A 361 23.51 10.08 2.95
C ASN A 361 22.57 9.67 1.82
N ARG A 362 21.97 8.47 1.91
CA ARG A 362 21.10 7.93 0.86
C ARG A 362 19.86 8.79 0.62
N GLU A 363 19.35 9.49 1.64
CA GLU A 363 18.23 10.43 1.47
C GLU A 363 18.53 11.55 0.46
N LYS A 364 19.80 11.87 0.25
CA LYS A 364 20.23 12.91 -0.70
C LYS A 364 20.54 12.35 -2.09
N THR A 365 20.88 11.07 -2.20
CA THR A 365 21.38 10.46 -3.44
C THR A 365 20.36 9.56 -4.13
N ASP A 366 19.43 8.97 -3.38
CA ASP A 366 18.58 7.88 -3.86
C ASP A 366 17.12 8.31 -4.07
N ILE A 367 16.74 9.49 -3.58
CA ILE A 367 15.38 10.02 -3.61
C ILE A 367 15.17 10.95 -4.80
N LEU A 368 14.04 10.80 -5.50
CA LEU A 368 13.64 11.64 -6.65
C LEU A 368 14.73 11.71 -7.74
N THR A 369 15.43 10.59 -7.96
CA THR A 369 16.50 10.54 -8.97
C THR A 369 15.93 10.74 -10.38
N PRO A 370 16.74 11.22 -11.34
CA PRO A 370 16.31 11.33 -12.73
C PRO A 370 15.81 10.01 -13.33
N GLU A 371 16.40 8.88 -12.93
CA GLU A 371 15.96 7.55 -13.33
C GLU A 371 14.60 7.20 -12.73
N SER A 372 14.41 7.43 -11.42
CA SER A 372 13.13 7.22 -10.74
C SER A 372 11.99 7.97 -11.43
N LEU A 373 12.20 9.27 -11.72
CA LEU A 373 11.22 10.12 -12.39
C LEU A 373 10.99 9.71 -13.86
N GLN A 374 11.98 9.12 -14.53
CA GLN A 374 11.80 8.59 -15.88
C GLN A 374 10.91 7.34 -15.89
N ILE A 375 11.12 6.44 -14.91
CA ILE A 375 10.30 5.22 -14.78
C ILE A 375 8.90 5.56 -14.31
N GLU A 376 8.74 6.50 -13.38
CA GLU A 376 7.43 7.02 -12.96
C GLU A 376 6.66 7.54 -14.17
N ARG A 377 7.27 8.44 -14.95
CA ARG A 377 6.64 8.98 -16.15
C ARG A 377 6.25 7.92 -17.16
N LYS A 378 7.09 6.88 -17.33
CA LYS A 378 6.75 5.75 -18.21
C LYS A 378 5.55 4.97 -17.66
N MET A 379 5.55 4.63 -16.37
CA MET A 379 4.43 3.95 -15.73
C MET A 379 3.14 4.74 -15.88
N ALA A 380 3.17 6.05 -15.64
CA ALA A 380 2.02 6.92 -15.84
C ALA A 380 1.50 6.88 -17.28
N GLN A 381 2.38 6.82 -18.28
CA GLN A 381 1.99 6.70 -19.69
C GLN A 381 1.33 5.35 -20.03
N GLU A 382 1.90 4.25 -19.54
CA GLU A 382 1.38 2.89 -19.79
C GLU A 382 0.09 2.59 -18.99
N SER A 383 -0.19 3.36 -17.94
CA SER A 383 -1.39 3.20 -17.09
C SER A 383 -2.61 3.96 -17.59
N MET A 384 -2.48 4.83 -18.61
CA MET A 384 -3.61 5.61 -19.14
C MET A 384 -4.53 4.75 -20.01
N VAL A 385 -5.82 4.71 -19.67
CA VAL A 385 -6.84 3.99 -20.46
C VAL A 385 -7.61 4.95 -21.36
N LEU A 386 -7.44 4.80 -22.68
CA LEU A 386 -8.20 5.57 -23.67
C LEU A 386 -9.61 4.97 -23.86
N LEU A 387 -10.60 5.53 -23.17
CA LEU A 387 -11.99 5.03 -23.22
C LEU A 387 -12.71 5.34 -24.54
N GLN A 388 -12.40 6.47 -25.17
CA GLN A 388 -13.05 6.89 -26.42
C GLN A 388 -12.15 7.82 -27.23
N ASN A 389 -12.09 7.60 -28.55
CA ASN A 389 -11.45 8.52 -29.50
C ASN A 389 -12.35 8.67 -30.74
N LYS A 390 -13.21 9.69 -30.75
CA LYS A 390 -14.12 9.98 -31.86
C LYS A 390 -13.43 10.84 -32.90
N HIS A 391 -13.68 10.54 -34.18
CA HIS A 391 -13.18 11.32 -35.32
C HIS A 391 -11.66 11.53 -35.33
N GLU A 392 -10.91 10.58 -34.78
CA GLU A 392 -9.44 10.66 -34.70
C GLU A 392 -8.95 11.96 -34.02
N LEU A 393 -9.69 12.45 -33.02
CA LEU A 393 -9.34 13.67 -32.29
C LEU A 393 -7.96 13.58 -31.64
N LEU A 394 -7.62 12.43 -31.04
CA LEU A 394 -6.31 12.17 -30.46
C LEU A 394 -5.43 11.38 -31.44
N PRO A 395 -4.11 11.70 -31.54
CA PRO A 395 -3.37 12.71 -30.77
C PRO A 395 -3.55 14.16 -31.29
N LEU A 396 -3.52 15.12 -30.36
CA LEU A 396 -3.66 16.55 -30.69
C LEU A 396 -2.47 17.10 -31.50
N GLN A 397 -2.75 18.09 -32.36
CA GLN A 397 -1.73 18.82 -33.11
C GLN A 397 -1.07 19.89 -32.21
N LYS A 398 0.25 20.09 -32.33
CA LYS A 398 1.04 20.90 -31.39
C LYS A 398 0.91 22.41 -31.55
N ASN A 399 0.33 22.86 -32.64
CA ASN A 399 0.28 24.26 -33.08
C ASN A 399 -1.12 24.87 -32.94
N GLN A 400 -1.95 24.26 -32.10
CA GLN A 400 -3.28 24.74 -31.74
C GLN A 400 -3.23 25.50 -30.41
N THR A 401 -4.12 26.48 -30.25
CA THR A 401 -4.42 27.06 -28.94
C THR A 401 -5.30 26.09 -28.16
N VAL A 402 -4.86 25.70 -26.96
CA VAL A 402 -5.55 24.72 -26.12
C VAL A 402 -6.08 25.40 -24.85
N ALA A 403 -7.36 25.20 -24.56
CA ALA A 403 -7.93 25.54 -23.26
C ALA A 403 -7.84 24.34 -22.33
N VAL A 404 -7.10 24.49 -21.24
CA VAL A 404 -6.99 23.52 -20.13
C VAL A 404 -7.97 23.96 -19.05
N ILE A 405 -9.03 23.17 -18.82
CA ILE A 405 -10.13 23.56 -17.95
C ILE A 405 -10.43 22.48 -16.92
N GLY A 406 -10.75 22.86 -15.68
CA GLY A 406 -11.32 21.95 -14.69
C GLY A 406 -10.64 22.03 -13.31
N PRO A 407 -11.31 21.55 -12.25
CA PRO A 407 -10.80 21.64 -10.88
C PRO A 407 -9.49 20.88 -10.64
N LEU A 408 -9.22 19.84 -11.43
CA LEU A 408 -8.02 18.99 -11.29
C LEU A 408 -6.89 19.39 -12.24
N ALA A 409 -7.09 20.40 -13.08
CA ALA A 409 -6.11 20.79 -14.10
C ALA A 409 -4.80 21.34 -13.49
N ASP A 410 -4.89 21.98 -12.32
CA ASP A 410 -3.73 22.57 -11.61
C ASP A 410 -3.70 22.17 -10.12
N ASP A 411 -4.17 20.97 -9.80
CA ASP A 411 -4.16 20.44 -8.43
C ASP A 411 -3.02 19.45 -8.21
N LYS A 412 -1.94 19.92 -7.57
CA LYS A 412 -0.74 19.11 -7.27
C LYS A 412 -1.02 18.00 -6.26
N ALA A 413 -1.92 18.22 -5.31
CA ALA A 413 -2.21 17.24 -4.26
C ALA A 413 -2.88 15.99 -4.85
N SER A 414 -3.89 16.15 -5.71
CA SER A 414 -4.59 15.01 -6.31
C SER A 414 -3.76 14.25 -7.33
N GLN A 415 -2.68 14.81 -7.88
CA GLN A 415 -1.75 14.04 -8.72
C GLN A 415 -1.07 12.89 -7.97
N LEU A 416 -0.95 13.01 -6.64
CA LEU A 416 -0.33 11.98 -5.81
C LEU A 416 -1.28 10.81 -5.50
N GLY A 417 -2.61 10.99 -5.66
CA GLY A 417 -3.60 9.98 -5.26
C GLY A 417 -3.67 9.72 -3.75
N ALA A 418 -4.51 8.75 -3.36
CA ALA A 418 -4.56 8.26 -1.98
C ALA A 418 -3.29 7.46 -1.64
N TRP A 419 -2.95 7.37 -0.35
CA TRP A 419 -1.80 6.58 0.14
C TRP A 419 -0.45 6.90 -0.52
N ALA A 420 -0.16 8.20 -0.69
CA ALA A 420 1.01 8.68 -1.40
C ALA A 420 2.34 8.57 -0.61
N GLY A 421 2.47 7.64 0.33
CA GLY A 421 3.67 7.49 1.17
C GLY A 421 4.16 8.82 1.75
N ASN A 422 5.41 9.17 1.50
CA ASN A 422 6.02 10.46 1.86
C ASN A 422 6.04 11.47 0.69
N GLY A 423 5.20 11.29 -0.32
CA GLY A 423 5.04 12.18 -1.47
C GLY A 423 4.70 13.60 -1.04
N GLN A 424 5.22 14.59 -1.78
CA GLN A 424 4.91 16.00 -1.49
C GLN A 424 4.38 16.68 -2.73
N ALA A 425 3.27 17.41 -2.57
CA ALA A 425 2.57 18.08 -3.68
C ALA A 425 3.51 18.98 -4.49
N LYS A 426 4.48 19.63 -3.85
CA LYS A 426 5.45 20.51 -4.53
C LYS A 426 6.27 19.80 -5.63
N ASP A 427 6.44 18.48 -5.53
CA ASP A 427 7.23 17.68 -6.47
C ASP A 427 6.38 17.14 -7.64
N ALA A 428 5.05 17.18 -7.52
CA ALA A 428 4.14 16.73 -8.57
C ALA A 428 4.05 17.73 -9.73
N VAL A 429 3.90 17.23 -10.95
CA VAL A 429 3.65 18.05 -12.15
C VAL A 429 2.15 18.00 -12.47
N THR A 430 1.48 19.15 -12.50
CA THR A 430 0.05 19.20 -12.84
C THR A 430 -0.17 19.03 -14.34
N PRO A 431 -1.38 18.64 -14.78
CA PRO A 431 -1.70 18.62 -16.21
C PRO A 431 -1.48 19.97 -16.89
N LEU A 432 -1.84 21.08 -16.24
CA LEU A 432 -1.58 22.43 -16.73
C LEU A 432 -0.08 22.69 -16.93
N GLU A 433 0.76 22.36 -15.94
CA GLU A 433 2.20 22.49 -16.03
C GLU A 433 2.79 21.64 -17.16
N GLY A 434 2.39 20.37 -17.25
CA GLY A 434 2.85 19.42 -18.25
C GLY A 434 2.47 19.82 -19.68
N ILE A 435 1.23 20.25 -19.90
CA ILE A 435 0.74 20.73 -21.20
C ILE A 435 1.43 22.05 -21.58
N SER A 436 1.55 22.99 -20.64
CA SER A 436 2.23 24.27 -20.86
C SER A 436 3.71 24.08 -21.22
N ALA A 437 4.40 23.16 -20.55
CA ALA A 437 5.79 22.81 -20.87
C ALA A 437 5.93 22.17 -22.25
N LYS A 438 4.90 21.47 -22.74
CA LYS A 438 4.91 20.79 -24.04
C LYS A 438 4.56 21.70 -25.21
N LEU A 439 3.60 22.61 -25.04
CA LEU A 439 3.05 23.45 -26.11
C LEU A 439 3.59 24.88 -26.11
N GLY A 440 4.10 25.38 -24.98
CA GLY A 440 4.39 26.81 -24.78
C GLY A 440 3.22 27.51 -24.07
N LYS A 441 3.53 28.39 -23.10
CA LYS A 441 2.50 29.06 -22.26
C LYS A 441 1.58 29.97 -23.07
N GLU A 442 2.08 30.53 -24.16
CA GLU A 442 1.35 31.37 -25.10
C GLU A 442 0.27 30.63 -25.88
N HIS A 443 0.36 29.30 -25.96
CA HIS A 443 -0.60 28.43 -26.63
C HIS A 443 -1.61 27.79 -25.67
N VAL A 444 -1.52 28.08 -24.37
CA VAL A 444 -2.37 27.47 -23.34
C VAL A 444 -3.20 28.54 -22.63
N LEU A 445 -4.52 28.35 -22.63
CA LEU A 445 -5.46 29.11 -21.82
C LEU A 445 -5.92 28.25 -20.65
N TYR A 446 -6.13 28.85 -19.48
CA TYR A 446 -6.54 28.13 -18.27
C TYR A 446 -7.80 28.73 -17.66
N ALA A 447 -8.67 27.87 -17.14
CA ALA A 447 -9.75 28.24 -16.22
C ALA A 447 -10.13 27.07 -15.31
N LYS A 448 -10.31 27.31 -14.01
CA LYS A 448 -10.69 26.24 -13.06
C LYS A 448 -12.12 25.72 -13.31
N GLY A 449 -13.07 26.62 -13.58
CA GLY A 449 -14.43 26.29 -14.04
C GLY A 449 -15.43 25.81 -12.97
N ALA A 450 -15.04 24.87 -12.11
CA ALA A 450 -15.89 24.38 -11.03
C ALA A 450 -15.08 24.07 -9.77
N GLU A 451 -15.78 23.98 -8.64
CA GLU A 451 -15.22 23.48 -7.38
C GLU A 451 -15.67 22.04 -7.13
N ILE A 452 -14.79 21.26 -6.50
CA ILE A 452 -15.15 19.96 -5.93
C ILE A 452 -15.43 20.19 -4.44
N PRO A 453 -16.64 19.86 -3.94
CA PRO A 453 -16.97 20.00 -2.52
C PRO A 453 -15.96 19.25 -1.63
N PRO A 454 -15.66 19.76 -0.42
CA PRO A 454 -14.92 19.00 0.56
C PRO A 454 -15.57 17.64 0.79
N PHE A 455 -14.76 16.59 0.82
CA PHE A 455 -15.19 15.25 1.13
C PHE A 455 -14.88 14.96 2.60
N GLU A 456 -15.91 14.80 3.42
CA GLU A 456 -15.74 14.33 4.79
C GLU A 456 -15.46 12.83 4.74
N ARG A 457 -14.24 12.44 5.10
CA ARG A 457 -13.93 11.03 5.36
C ARG A 457 -14.80 10.57 6.53
N GLY A 458 -15.37 9.36 6.40
CA GLY A 458 -16.01 8.73 7.54
C GLY A 458 -14.94 8.56 8.62
N LEU A 459 -15.06 9.28 9.74
CA LEU A 459 -14.22 9.01 10.89
C LEU A 459 -14.63 7.64 11.43
N ALA A 460 -13.94 6.58 11.02
CA ALA A 460 -13.85 5.39 11.86
C ALA A 460 -13.17 5.85 13.15
N ALA A 461 -13.85 5.65 14.27
CA ALA A 461 -13.36 6.07 15.58
C ALA A 461 -12.09 5.25 15.91
N GLY A 462 -10.91 5.78 15.63
CA GLY A 462 -9.63 5.15 15.97
C GLY A 462 -8.48 5.49 15.01
N VAL A 463 -8.76 5.65 13.72
CA VAL A 463 -7.69 5.81 12.70
C VAL A 463 -7.17 7.24 12.63
N ALA A 464 -6.23 7.58 13.52
CA ALA A 464 -5.37 8.74 13.37
C ALA A 464 -4.27 8.43 12.34
N ALA A 465 -4.63 8.25 11.07
CA ALA A 465 -3.66 8.44 10.00
C ALA A 465 -3.11 9.87 10.14
N PRO A 466 -1.78 10.10 10.08
CA PRO A 466 -1.23 11.45 10.17
C PRO A 466 -1.89 12.30 9.08
N ALA A 467 -2.66 13.30 9.53
CA ALA A 467 -3.41 14.17 8.66
C ALA A 467 -2.47 14.76 7.58
N PRO A 468 -2.83 14.73 6.29
CA PRO A 468 -2.14 15.57 5.32
C PRO A 468 -2.29 17.02 5.78
N THR A 469 -1.16 17.67 6.02
CA THR A 469 -1.13 19.05 6.43
C THR A 469 -1.64 19.93 5.28
N SER A 470 -2.67 20.73 5.62
CA SER A 470 -3.17 21.93 4.95
C SER A 470 -3.99 21.79 3.65
N ALA A 471 -5.28 22.16 3.75
CA ALA A 471 -5.88 23.24 2.96
C ALA A 471 -7.16 23.75 3.64
N THR A 472 -7.17 25.02 4.02
CA THR A 472 -8.28 25.76 4.65
C THR A 472 -9.35 26.20 3.65
N GLY A 473 -10.62 26.36 4.07
CA GLY A 473 -11.61 27.08 3.28
C GLY A 473 -12.90 27.43 4.02
N ALA A 474 -13.08 28.73 4.31
CA ALA A 474 -14.17 29.32 5.08
C ALA A 474 -15.49 29.50 4.31
N SER A 475 -16.57 29.63 5.07
CA SER A 475 -17.95 29.88 4.66
C SER A 475 -18.22 31.28 4.08
N GLY A 476 -19.10 31.35 3.07
CA GLY A 476 -20.14 32.39 2.95
C GLY A 476 -19.97 33.47 1.87
N VAL A 477 -21.10 33.74 1.19
CA VAL A 477 -21.50 34.89 0.35
C VAL A 477 -21.47 34.70 -1.18
N GLU A 478 -22.66 34.90 -1.77
CA GLU A 478 -22.97 35.02 -3.20
C GLU A 478 -22.52 36.38 -3.78
N THR A 479 -22.00 36.36 -5.01
CA THR A 479 -22.29 37.31 -6.12
C THR A 479 -21.32 37.09 -7.30
N SER A 480 -21.75 37.54 -8.47
CA SER A 480 -21.26 37.38 -9.85
C SER A 480 -19.74 37.52 -10.08
N ASN A 481 -19.20 36.64 -10.96
CA ASN A 481 -17.81 36.53 -11.43
C ASN A 481 -16.77 36.26 -10.33
N LYS A 482 -16.92 35.11 -9.66
CA LYS A 482 -15.83 34.52 -8.88
C LYS A 482 -14.79 33.92 -9.85
N PRO A 483 -13.48 34.18 -9.67
CA PRO A 483 -12.43 33.42 -10.34
C PRO A 483 -12.69 31.92 -10.16
N GLY A 484 -12.64 31.17 -11.26
CA GLY A 484 -12.96 29.74 -11.29
C GLY A 484 -14.43 29.40 -11.54
N SER A 485 -15.26 30.32 -12.05
CA SER A 485 -16.67 30.02 -12.41
C SER A 485 -16.82 29.31 -13.76
N ILE A 486 -18.00 28.69 -13.98
CA ILE A 486 -18.33 28.01 -15.23
C ILE A 486 -18.36 29.00 -16.40
N GLU A 487 -18.81 30.25 -16.18
CA GLU A 487 -18.85 31.30 -17.20
C GLU A 487 -17.44 31.69 -17.67
N GLU A 488 -16.47 31.74 -16.75
CA GLU A 488 -15.06 31.96 -17.10
C GLU A 488 -14.54 30.81 -17.96
N ALA A 489 -14.80 29.56 -17.57
CA ALA A 489 -14.42 28.39 -18.35
C ALA A 489 -15.03 28.40 -19.76
N VAL A 490 -16.32 28.76 -19.90
CA VAL A 490 -16.99 28.93 -21.20
C VAL A 490 -16.32 30.03 -22.04
N SER A 491 -15.98 31.17 -21.44
CA SER A 491 -15.27 32.26 -22.12
C SER A 491 -13.87 31.83 -22.60
N THR A 492 -13.16 31.06 -21.79
CA THR A 492 -11.85 30.49 -22.12
C THR A 492 -11.96 29.45 -23.25
N ALA A 493 -12.94 28.55 -23.19
CA ALA A 493 -13.18 27.51 -24.21
C ALA A 493 -13.46 28.10 -25.60
N LYS A 494 -14.22 29.20 -25.67
CA LYS A 494 -14.53 29.90 -26.93
C LYS A 494 -13.32 30.55 -27.62
N LYS A 495 -12.22 30.78 -26.90
CA LYS A 495 -10.99 31.39 -27.41
C LYS A 495 -9.95 30.38 -27.89
N ALA A 496 -10.13 29.09 -27.56
CA ALA A 496 -9.21 28.02 -27.93
C ALA A 496 -9.71 27.25 -29.14
N ASP A 497 -8.80 26.61 -29.87
CA ASP A 497 -9.14 25.67 -30.94
C ASP A 497 -9.69 24.37 -30.32
N THR A 498 -8.98 23.86 -29.32
CA THR A 498 -9.27 22.59 -28.62
C THR A 498 -9.42 22.83 -27.12
N VAL A 499 -10.28 22.05 -26.47
CA VAL A 499 -10.45 22.08 -25.00
C VAL A 499 -10.06 20.72 -24.42
N ILE A 500 -9.30 20.73 -23.33
CA ILE A 500 -8.98 19.57 -22.50
C ILE A 500 -9.59 19.81 -21.13
N LEU A 501 -10.54 18.95 -20.74
CA LEU A 501 -11.23 19.00 -19.46
C LEU A 501 -10.62 18.01 -18.45
N PHE A 502 -10.17 18.51 -17.31
CA PHE A 502 -9.68 17.72 -16.18
C PHE A 502 -10.73 17.69 -15.06
N VAL A 503 -11.50 16.61 -15.06
CA VAL A 503 -12.59 16.34 -14.13
C VAL A 503 -12.38 14.97 -13.48
N GLY A 504 -12.94 14.77 -12.29
CA GLY A 504 -12.77 13.52 -11.54
C GLY A 504 -12.95 13.71 -10.05
N GLU A 505 -12.16 12.93 -9.30
CA GLU A 505 -12.18 12.87 -7.85
C GLU A 505 -10.93 13.54 -7.27
N LEU A 506 -11.04 14.09 -6.05
CA LEU A 506 -9.86 14.49 -5.27
C LEU A 506 -9.16 13.25 -4.70
N ALA A 507 -7.86 13.34 -4.40
CA ALA A 507 -7.11 12.23 -3.79
C ALA A 507 -7.81 11.62 -2.56
N GLY A 508 -8.41 12.45 -1.70
CA GLY A 508 -9.09 12.01 -0.47
C GLY A 508 -10.51 11.48 -0.65
N MET A 509 -11.02 11.36 -1.88
CA MET A 509 -12.33 10.76 -2.18
C MET A 509 -12.24 9.25 -2.44
N THR A 510 -11.03 8.69 -2.42
CA THR A 510 -10.73 7.27 -2.48
C THR A 510 -9.71 6.93 -1.38
N GLY A 511 -9.39 5.64 -1.23
CA GLY A 511 -8.62 5.11 -0.12
C GLY A 511 -9.51 4.81 1.09
N GLU A 512 -8.86 4.69 2.24
CA GLU A 512 -9.49 4.28 3.49
C GLU A 512 -10.61 5.23 3.96
N ALA A 513 -11.67 4.64 4.50
CA ALA A 513 -12.90 5.24 5.00
C ALA A 513 -13.58 6.21 4.01
N SER A 514 -13.28 6.06 2.72
CA SER A 514 -13.70 6.99 1.66
C SER A 514 -14.69 6.34 0.69
N SER A 515 -15.64 5.58 1.24
CA SER A 515 -16.68 4.92 0.46
C SER A 515 -17.67 5.92 -0.14
N ARG A 516 -18.09 5.71 -1.39
CA ARG A 516 -19.00 6.62 -2.10
C ARG A 516 -20.30 5.93 -2.49
N ALA A 517 -21.43 6.50 -2.06
CA ALA A 517 -22.76 6.00 -2.45
C ALA A 517 -23.15 6.32 -3.90
N SER A 518 -22.49 7.31 -4.54
CA SER A 518 -22.65 7.66 -5.95
C SER A 518 -21.28 7.68 -6.64
N LEU A 519 -21.24 7.13 -7.85
CA LEU A 519 -20.08 7.12 -8.75
C LEU A 519 -20.09 8.32 -9.72
N ASP A 520 -21.05 9.24 -9.58
CA ASP A 520 -21.12 10.45 -10.40
C ASP A 520 -19.91 11.37 -10.12
N LEU A 521 -19.60 12.25 -11.07
CA LEU A 521 -18.60 13.29 -10.83
C LEU A 521 -19.06 14.21 -9.69
N PRO A 522 -18.21 14.49 -8.68
CA PRO A 522 -18.60 15.29 -7.54
C PRO A 522 -18.77 16.78 -7.91
N GLY A 523 -19.64 17.45 -7.17
CA GLY A 523 -19.89 18.88 -7.33
C GLY A 523 -20.52 19.26 -8.67
N ASP A 524 -20.17 20.43 -9.18
CA ASP A 524 -20.73 20.99 -10.41
C ASP A 524 -19.98 20.58 -11.68
N GLN A 525 -19.13 19.55 -11.62
CA GLN A 525 -18.30 19.12 -12.75
C GLN A 525 -19.14 18.69 -13.97
N MET A 526 -20.29 18.02 -13.76
CA MET A 526 -21.20 17.69 -14.88
C MET A 526 -21.82 18.93 -15.53
N LYS A 527 -22.09 19.99 -14.75
CA LYS A 527 -22.57 21.27 -15.29
C LYS A 527 -21.46 21.96 -16.08
N LEU A 528 -20.22 21.94 -15.57
CA LEU A 528 -19.04 22.46 -16.28
C LEU A 528 -18.86 21.77 -17.63
N ILE A 529 -18.86 20.43 -17.66
CA ILE A 529 -18.73 19.65 -18.90
C ILE A 529 -19.81 20.05 -19.90
N SER A 530 -21.07 20.08 -19.47
CA SER A 530 -22.20 20.43 -20.33
C SER A 530 -22.08 21.85 -20.91
N ALA A 531 -21.68 22.82 -20.08
CA ALA A 531 -21.53 24.21 -20.50
C ALA A 531 -20.36 24.41 -21.48
N VAL A 532 -19.23 23.72 -21.26
CA VAL A 532 -18.06 23.79 -22.14
C VAL A 532 -18.32 23.07 -23.47
N LEU A 533 -18.96 21.90 -23.45
CA LEU A 533 -19.33 21.18 -24.67
C LEU A 533 -20.26 22.01 -25.54
N ALA A 534 -21.18 22.80 -24.98
CA ALA A 534 -22.05 23.69 -25.75
C ALA A 534 -21.30 24.82 -26.50
N THR A 535 -19.98 24.94 -26.34
CA THR A 535 -19.13 25.90 -27.08
C THR A 535 -18.43 25.31 -28.30
N LYS A 536 -18.51 23.99 -28.51
CA LYS A 536 -17.84 23.23 -29.58
C LYS A 536 -18.85 22.45 -30.38
#